data_AF-A0A6M1R3S2-F1
#
_entry.id   AF-A0A6M1R3S2-F1
#
_cell.length_a   1.000
_cell.length_b   1.000
_cell.length_c   1.000
_cell.angle_alpha   90.00
_cell.angle_beta   90.00
_cell.angle_gamma   90.00
#
_symmetry.space_group_name_H-M   'P 1'
#
loop_
_entity.id
_entity.type
_entity.pdbx_description
1 polymer ?
#
loop_
_entity_poly.entity_id
_entity_poly.type
_entity_poly.pdbx_seq_one_letter_code
_entity_poly.pdbx_strand_id
1 'polypeptide(L)'
;MSGPTNSIYVEAQALYNCAYAWREDACGKIKEARNKASQGEGQGHLFGVLLASLQEPHDHFVASAADVLTTAASTVEGVGDAVERAAKDFEETDANTAEMLKKAEAGI
;
A
#
# COMPACT_ATOMS: atom_id res chain seq x y z
N MET A 1 -28.31 26.04 -13.11
CA MET A 1 -26.94 25.69 -13.57
C MET A 1 -26.55 24.41 -12.87
N SER A 2 -26.72 23.26 -13.54
CA SER A 2 -26.15 22.01 -13.05
C SER A 2 -24.64 22.11 -13.29
N GLY A 3 -23.87 22.32 -12.22
CA GLY A 3 -22.42 22.15 -12.28
C GLY A 3 -22.07 20.75 -12.76
N PRO A 4 -20.84 20.52 -13.27
CA PRO A 4 -20.44 19.24 -13.84
C PRO A 4 -20.70 18.11 -12.84
N THR A 5 -21.68 17.26 -13.16
CA THR A 5 -22.20 16.17 -12.31
C THR A 5 -21.31 14.92 -12.29
N ASN A 6 -20.18 14.94 -12.99
CA ASN A 6 -19.14 13.90 -12.95
C ASN A 6 -17.83 14.59 -12.52
N SER A 7 -17.71 14.82 -11.22
CA SER A 7 -16.61 15.61 -10.68
C SER A 7 -15.42 14.70 -10.40
N ILE A 8 -14.32 14.91 -11.12
CA ILE A 8 -13.00 14.29 -10.90
C ILE A 8 -12.59 14.37 -9.41
N TYR A 9 -13.08 15.36 -8.64
CA TYR A 9 -12.96 15.41 -7.17
C TYR A 9 -13.51 14.18 -6.42
N VAL A 10 -14.67 13.64 -6.81
CA VAL A 10 -15.24 12.44 -6.15
C VAL A 10 -14.34 11.23 -6.39
N GLU A 11 -13.71 11.18 -7.56
CA GLU A 11 -12.73 10.15 -7.92
C GLU A 11 -11.41 10.36 -7.17
N ALA A 12 -10.94 11.60 -7.00
CA ALA A 12 -9.72 11.91 -6.24
C ALA A 12 -9.82 11.52 -4.76
N GLN A 13 -10.94 11.81 -4.07
CA GLN A 13 -11.11 11.39 -2.68
C GLN A 13 -11.17 9.85 -2.55
N ALA A 14 -11.79 9.17 -3.50
CA ALA A 14 -11.81 7.71 -3.53
C ALA A 14 -10.40 7.14 -3.74
N LEU A 15 -9.58 7.78 -4.58
CA LEU A 15 -8.17 7.42 -4.77
C LEU A 15 -7.34 7.64 -3.50
N TYR A 16 -7.50 8.77 -2.80
CA TYR A 16 -6.82 8.98 -1.51
C TYR A 16 -7.20 7.93 -0.47
N ASN A 17 -8.48 7.58 -0.36
CA ASN A 17 -8.94 6.52 0.53
C ASN A 17 -8.35 5.15 0.13
N CYS A 18 -8.25 4.87 -1.17
CA CYS A 18 -7.64 3.66 -1.69
C CYS A 18 -6.13 3.62 -1.37
N ALA A 19 -5.39 4.72 -1.59
CA ALA A 19 -3.98 4.85 -1.25
C ALA A 19 -3.74 4.61 0.24
N TYR A 20 -4.60 5.17 1.10
CA TYR A 20 -4.58 4.92 2.54
C TYR A 20 -4.79 3.44 2.87
N ALA A 21 -5.80 2.79 2.30
CA ALA A 21 -6.06 1.37 2.53
C ALA A 21 -4.88 0.47 2.12
N TRP A 22 -4.16 0.82 1.05
CA TRP A 22 -2.93 0.11 0.66
C TRP A 22 -1.81 0.29 1.69
N ARG A 23 -1.53 1.52 2.12
CA ARG A 23 -0.39 1.81 3.03
C ARG A 23 -0.62 1.45 4.48
N GLU A 24 -1.81 1.74 5.01
CA GLU A 24 -2.06 1.56 6.42
C GLU A 24 -2.66 0.19 6.69
N ASP A 25 -3.72 -0.20 5.97
CA ASP A 25 -4.40 -1.46 6.26
C ASP A 25 -3.63 -2.67 5.70
N ALA A 26 -3.36 -2.67 4.39
CA ALA A 26 -2.73 -3.82 3.75
C ALA A 26 -1.27 -3.96 4.15
N CYS A 27 -0.47 -2.89 4.03
CA CYS A 27 0.95 -2.94 4.41
C CYS A 27 1.12 -3.11 5.93
N GLY A 28 0.24 -2.51 6.76
CA GLY A 28 0.22 -2.75 8.20
C GLY A 28 0.02 -4.23 8.55
N LYS A 29 -0.98 -4.90 7.96
CA LYS A 29 -1.23 -6.34 8.16
C LYS A 29 -0.07 -7.21 7.70
N ILE A 30 0.59 -6.86 6.60
CA ILE A 30 1.76 -7.60 6.10
C ILE A 30 2.95 -7.42 7.06
N LYS A 31 3.19 -6.19 7.53
CA LYS A 31 4.23 -5.90 8.54
C LYS A 31 3.96 -6.69 9.84
N GLU A 32 2.71 -6.81 10.27
CA GLU A 32 2.33 -7.63 11.42
C GLU A 32 2.60 -9.12 11.18
N ALA A 33 2.20 -9.66 10.01
CA ALA A 33 2.48 -11.04 9.64
C ALA A 33 3.99 -11.33 9.60
N ARG A 34 4.78 -10.40 9.05
CA ARG A 34 6.25 -10.46 9.03
C ARG A 34 6.82 -10.54 10.43
N ASN A 35 6.32 -9.71 11.35
CA ASN A 35 6.77 -9.72 12.74
C ASN A 35 6.45 -11.05 13.42
N LYS A 36 5.24 -11.58 13.22
CA LYS A 36 4.85 -12.91 13.73
C LYS A 36 5.72 -14.03 13.17
N ALA A 37 6.04 -13.99 11.87
CA ALA A 37 6.99 -14.93 11.28
C ALA A 37 8.35 -14.81 11.97
N SER A 38 8.96 -13.61 12.02
CA SER A 38 10.29 -13.41 12.61
C SER A 38 10.41 -13.82 14.08
N GLN A 39 9.31 -13.81 14.85
CA GLN A 39 9.32 -14.31 16.24
C GLN A 39 9.55 -15.82 16.33
N GLY A 40 9.29 -16.57 15.26
CA GLY A 40 9.60 -17.99 15.16
C GLY A 40 11.07 -18.27 14.81
N GLU A 41 11.87 -17.26 14.47
CA GLU A 41 13.27 -17.47 14.09
C GLU A 41 14.06 -18.01 15.29
N GLY A 42 14.81 -19.09 15.07
CA GLY A 42 15.56 -19.78 16.13
C GLY A 42 14.69 -20.56 17.12
N GLN A 43 13.36 -20.60 16.92
CA GLN A 43 12.44 -21.40 17.73
C GLN A 43 12.37 -22.86 17.28
N GLY A 44 13.12 -23.27 16.25
CA GLY A 44 13.19 -24.66 15.81
C GLY A 44 13.52 -25.63 16.95
N HIS A 45 14.36 -25.21 17.90
CA HIS A 45 14.73 -26.02 19.09
C HIS A 45 13.53 -26.52 19.91
N LEU A 46 12.38 -25.85 19.84
CA LEU A 46 11.14 -26.26 20.52
C LEU A 46 10.59 -27.61 20.02
N PHE A 47 10.97 -28.06 18.81
CA PHE A 47 10.64 -29.40 18.32
C PHE A 47 11.30 -30.53 19.12
N GLY A 48 12.30 -30.22 19.94
CA GLY A 48 12.99 -31.19 20.78
C GLY A 48 13.75 -32.25 19.99
N VAL A 49 14.16 -33.31 20.70
CA VAL A 49 15.06 -34.35 20.15
C VAL A 49 14.35 -35.25 19.13
N LEU A 50 13.07 -35.53 19.32
CA LEU A 50 12.30 -36.45 18.45
C LEU A 50 12.10 -35.90 17.03
N LEU A 51 12.15 -34.59 16.87
CA LEU A 51 11.97 -33.89 15.60
C LEU A 51 13.16 -32.96 15.31
N ALA A 52 14.35 -33.31 15.81
CA ALA A 52 15.56 -32.49 15.67
C ALA A 52 15.92 -32.18 14.20
N SER A 53 15.61 -33.09 13.28
CA SER A 53 15.81 -32.88 11.84
C SER A 53 14.95 -31.75 11.25
N LEU A 54 13.92 -31.28 11.97
CA LEU A 54 13.04 -30.20 11.52
C LEU A 54 13.46 -28.83 12.05
N GLN A 55 14.44 -28.74 12.96
CA GLN A 55 14.84 -27.48 13.59
C GLN A 55 15.39 -26.49 12.55
N GLU A 56 16.42 -26.89 11.81
CA GLU A 56 17.03 -26.05 10.77
C GLU A 56 16.08 -25.77 9.60
N PRO A 57 15.30 -26.76 9.06
CA PRO A 57 14.28 -26.47 8.05
C PRO A 57 13.21 -25.48 8.51
N HIS A 58 12.80 -25.55 9.78
CA HIS A 58 11.86 -24.59 10.35
C HIS A 58 12.43 -23.18 10.37
N ASP A 59 13.64 -23.02 10.92
CA ASP A 59 14.26 -21.70 11.04
C ASP A 59 14.50 -21.09 9.65
N HIS A 60 14.92 -21.91 8.69
CA HIS A 60 15.08 -21.47 7.29
C HIS A 60 13.75 -21.08 6.65
N PHE A 61 12.67 -21.84 6.89
CA PHE A 61 11.33 -21.50 6.41
C PHE A 61 10.85 -20.18 7.00
N VAL A 62 11.01 -19.99 8.31
CA VAL A 62 10.57 -18.78 9.01
C VAL A 62 11.34 -17.54 8.51
N ALA A 63 12.66 -17.64 8.37
CA ALA A 63 13.48 -16.57 7.81
C ALA A 63 13.03 -16.22 6.38
N SER A 64 12.85 -17.24 5.53
CA SER A 64 12.39 -17.06 4.15
C SER A 64 11.00 -16.40 4.08
N ALA A 65 10.08 -16.79 4.98
CA ALA A 65 8.76 -16.19 5.06
C ALA A 65 8.83 -14.72 5.46
N ALA A 66 9.67 -14.36 6.44
CA ALA A 66 9.87 -12.98 6.86
C ALA A 66 10.45 -12.11 5.73
N ASP A 67 11.36 -12.63 4.92
CA ASP A 67 11.95 -11.93 3.78
C ASP A 67 10.93 -11.67 2.66
N VAL A 68 10.14 -12.68 2.30
CA VAL A 68 9.05 -12.53 1.31
C VAL A 68 8.04 -11.49 1.78
N LEU A 69 7.66 -11.52 3.06
CA LEU A 69 6.72 -10.54 3.61
C LEU A 69 7.32 -9.13 3.67
N THR A 70 8.63 -8.99 3.84
CA THR A 70 9.32 -7.70 3.76
C THR A 70 9.20 -7.11 2.35
N THR A 71 9.45 -7.93 1.32
CA THR A 71 9.30 -7.51 -0.08
C THR A 71 7.86 -7.19 -0.44
N ALA A 72 6.90 -7.98 0.06
CA ALA A 72 5.48 -7.72 -0.11
C ALA A 72 5.08 -6.37 0.51
N ALA A 73 5.55 -6.06 1.73
CA ALA A 73 5.25 -4.79 2.39
C ALA A 73 5.71 -3.59 1.55
N SER A 74 6.96 -3.61 1.06
CA SER A 74 7.48 -2.53 0.20
C SER A 74 6.71 -2.39 -1.11
N THR A 75 6.28 -3.51 -1.71
CA THR A 75 5.50 -3.49 -2.96
C THR A 75 4.13 -2.85 -2.75
N VAL A 76 3.44 -3.24 -1.68
CA VAL A 76 2.11 -2.76 -1.31
C VAL A 76 2.15 -1.27 -0.95
N GLU A 77 3.18 -0.84 -0.23
CA GLU A 77 3.43 0.57 0.08
C GLU A 77 3.62 1.40 -1.21
N GLY A 78 4.41 0.89 -2.16
CA GLY A 78 4.61 1.52 -3.47
C GLY A 78 3.33 1.64 -4.32
N VAL A 79 2.40 0.69 -4.20
CA VAL A 79 1.07 0.79 -4.84
C VAL A 79 0.29 1.95 -4.23
N GLY A 80 0.27 2.07 -2.90
CA GLY A 80 -0.38 3.19 -2.22
C GLY A 80 0.18 4.55 -2.65
N ASP A 81 1.51 4.67 -2.75
CA ASP A 81 2.16 5.90 -3.23
C ASP A 81 1.87 6.22 -4.70
N ALA A 82 1.70 5.20 -5.55
CA ALA A 82 1.30 5.39 -6.94
C ALA A 82 -0.15 5.90 -7.03
N VAL A 83 -1.05 5.34 -6.23
CA VAL A 83 -2.47 5.76 -6.19
C VAL A 83 -2.60 7.19 -5.64
N GLU A 84 -1.83 7.56 -4.61
CA GLU A 84 -1.84 8.94 -4.11
C GLU A 84 -1.35 9.93 -5.17
N ARG A 85 -0.29 9.57 -5.92
CA ARG A 85 0.18 10.41 -7.02
C ARG A 85 -0.88 10.61 -8.10
N ALA A 86 -1.59 9.54 -8.47
CA ALA A 86 -2.71 9.65 -9.40
C ALA A 86 -3.82 10.58 -8.89
N ALA A 87 -4.12 10.53 -7.58
CA ALA A 87 -5.09 11.45 -6.97
C ALA A 87 -4.64 12.91 -7.08
N LYS A 88 -3.36 13.20 -6.84
CA LYS A 88 -2.79 14.54 -6.99
C LYS A 88 -2.83 15.03 -8.44
N ASP A 89 -2.49 14.18 -9.40
CA ASP A 89 -2.54 14.51 -10.82
C ASP A 89 -3.97 14.87 -11.27
N PHE A 90 -4.98 14.22 -10.68
CA PHE A 90 -6.40 14.51 -10.92
C PHE A 90 -6.78 15.90 -10.37
N GLU A 91 -6.37 16.22 -9.15
CA GLU A 91 -6.59 17.55 -8.56
C GLU A 91 -5.90 18.68 -9.34
N GLU A 92 -4.67 18.45 -9.79
CA GLU A 92 -3.92 19.41 -10.61
C GLU A 92 -4.59 19.62 -11.97
N THR A 93 -5.08 18.55 -12.60
CA THR A 93 -5.83 18.62 -13.87
C THR A 93 -7.13 19.42 -13.71
N ASP A 94 -7.84 19.23 -12.60
CA ASP A 94 -9.05 19.98 -12.27
C ASP A 94 -8.74 21.47 -12.05
N ALA A 95 -7.68 21.79 -11.31
CA ALA A 95 -7.25 23.16 -11.07
C ALA A 95 -6.89 23.88 -12.38
N ASN A 96 -6.13 23.21 -13.25
CA ASN A 96 -5.73 23.73 -14.56
C ASN A 96 -6.94 23.96 -15.48
N THR A 97 -7.91 23.05 -15.47
CA THR A 97 -9.14 23.18 -16.26
C THR A 97 -9.99 24.35 -15.78
N ALA A 98 -10.13 24.52 -14.46
CA ALA A 98 -10.85 25.64 -13.88
C ALA A 98 -10.20 27.00 -14.20
N GLU A 99 -8.86 27.07 -14.24
CA GLU A 99 -8.13 28.28 -14.62
C GLU A 99 -8.33 28.62 -16.11
N MET A 100 -8.25 27.62 -16.99
CA MET A 100 -8.49 27.82 -18.44
C MET A 100 -9.90 28.32 -18.73
N LEU A 101 -10.92 27.77 -18.07
CA LEU A 101 -12.30 28.22 -18.22
C LEU A 101 -12.48 29.68 -17.78
N LYS A 102 -11.86 30.08 -16.66
CA LYS A 102 -11.88 31.48 -16.20
C LYS A 102 -11.22 32.44 -17.19
N LYS A 103 -10.11 32.05 -17.81
CA LYS A 103 -9.43 32.87 -18.84
C LYS A 103 -10.30 33.02 -20.10
N ALA A 104 -10.89 31.93 -20.56
CA ALA A 104 -11.81 31.92 -21.70
C ALA A 104 -13.05 32.80 -21.46
N GLU A 105 -13.65 32.76 -20.26
CA GLU A 105 -14.77 33.62 -19.87
C GLU A 105 -14.38 35.09 -19.74
N ALA A 106 -13.12 35.38 -19.39
CA ALA A 106 -12.57 36.73 -19.34
C ALA A 106 -12.17 37.30 -20.71
N GLY A 107 -12.27 36.51 -21.79
CA GLY A 107 -11.91 36.91 -23.15
C GLY A 107 -10.41 37.10 -23.38
N ILE A 108 -9.59 36.40 -22.59
CA ILE A 108 -8.12 36.42 -22.66
C ILE A 108 -7.61 35.07 -23.15
#